data_AF-A0A1F4BS54-F1
#
_entry.id   AF-A0A1F4BS54-F1
#
_cell.length_a   1.000
_cell.length_b   1.000
_cell.length_c   1.000
_cell.angle_alpha   90.00
_cell.angle_beta   90.00
_cell.angle_gamma   90.00
#
_symmetry.space_group_name_H-M   'P 1'
#
loop_
_entity.id
_entity.type
_entity.pdbx_description
1 polymer ?
#
loop_
_entity_poly.entity_id
_entity_poly.type
_entity_poly.pdbx_seq_one_letter_code
_entity_poly.pdbx_strand_id
1 'polypeptide(L)'
;MQAKDVKRIELEVPSSSLGVCNIQEPATGLEAKFSFRAVAAMTLLGDDTGDVAAYTSERVTRAALRELRDRVRVTGRDDLRHGRCVTTVELHDGRRFTASSERPSHPDPAEQRETVAKKYFSLVEPVLGWEQAHELHQRVMSLERRHTVQSIIDLSMMKGP
;
A
#
# COMPACT_ATOMS: atom_id res chain seq x y z
N MET A 1 -15.37 -9.24 11.65
CA MET A 1 -15.03 -8.12 12.56
C MET A 1 -15.34 -6.84 11.82
N GLN A 2 -16.12 -5.91 12.38
CA GLN A 2 -16.36 -4.60 11.77
C GLN A 2 -15.48 -3.54 12.45
N ALA A 3 -15.13 -2.46 11.74
CA ALA A 3 -14.31 -1.37 12.28
C ALA A 3 -14.86 -0.77 13.60
N LYS A 4 -16.19 -0.69 13.73
CA LYS A 4 -16.87 -0.18 14.93
C LYS A 4 -16.66 -1.05 16.17
N ASP A 5 -16.35 -2.34 16.00
CA ASP A 5 -16.16 -3.29 17.10
C ASP A 5 -14.76 -3.15 17.73
N VAL A 6 -13.83 -2.46 17.05
CA VAL A 6 -12.43 -2.34 17.45
C VAL A 6 -12.27 -1.30 18.54
N LYS A 7 -11.79 -1.73 19.70
CA LYS A 7 -11.44 -0.86 20.83
C LYS A 7 -10.03 -0.27 20.68
N ARG A 8 -9.06 -1.10 20.29
CA ARG A 8 -7.64 -0.71 20.18
C ARG A 8 -6.90 -1.59 19.18
N ILE A 9 -5.89 -1.00 18.53
CA ILE A 9 -4.95 -1.71 17.67
C ILE A 9 -3.53 -1.41 18.15
N GLU A 10 -2.70 -2.43 18.26
CA GLU A 10 -1.28 -2.32 18.54
C GLU A 10 -0.50 -2.87 17.35
N LEU A 11 0.38 -2.06 16.80
CA LEU A 11 1.27 -2.41 15.69
C LEU A 11 2.70 -2.38 16.20
N GLU A 12 3.34 -3.53 16.27
CA GLU A 12 4.75 -3.65 16.58
C GLU A 12 5.52 -3.81 15.26
N VAL A 13 6.41 -2.85 14.97
CA VAL A 13 7.17 -2.77 13.72
C VAL A 13 8.67 -2.64 14.02
N PRO A 14 9.56 -2.92 13.05
CA PRO A 14 10.98 -2.63 13.20
C PRO A 14 11.19 -1.16 13.58
N SER A 15 12.01 -0.87 14.59
CA SER A 15 12.27 0.51 15.03
C SER A 15 12.78 1.40 13.89
N SER A 16 13.56 0.82 12.96
CA SER A 16 14.04 1.50 11.74
C SER A 16 12.91 2.06 10.87
N SER A 17 11.71 1.48 10.93
CA SER A 17 10.56 1.91 10.12
C SER A 17 9.86 3.14 10.71
N LEU A 18 10.08 3.45 11.99
CA LEU A 18 9.45 4.60 12.64
C LEU A 18 9.96 5.94 12.11
N GLY A 19 11.19 5.99 11.60
CA GLY A 19 11.74 7.20 10.96
C GLY A 19 11.14 7.51 9.58
N VAL A 20 10.38 6.58 8.99
CA VAL A 20 9.89 6.69 7.61
C VAL A 20 8.36 6.73 7.55
N CYS A 21 7.68 5.79 8.25
CA CYS A 21 6.24 5.56 8.07
C CYS A 21 5.42 5.84 9.34
N ASN A 22 5.81 6.83 10.15
CA ASN A 22 5.17 7.11 11.44
C ASN A 22 4.60 8.54 11.55
N ILE A 23 4.04 9.09 10.47
CA ILE A 23 3.26 10.33 10.57
C ILE A 23 2.04 10.07 11.46
N GLN A 24 1.91 10.83 12.54
CA GLN A 24 0.89 10.57 13.57
C GLN A 24 -0.51 10.98 13.11
N GLU A 25 -0.60 12.17 12.52
CA GLU A 25 -1.86 12.81 12.13
C GLU A 25 -1.75 13.33 10.69
N PRO A 26 -1.82 12.46 9.68
CA PRO A 26 -1.74 12.90 8.29
C PRO A 26 -2.94 13.78 7.93
N ALA A 27 -2.68 14.85 7.21
CA ALA A 27 -3.67 15.78 6.66
C ALA A 27 -3.84 15.60 5.14
N THR A 28 -2.85 15.03 4.46
CA THR A 28 -2.89 14.76 3.02
C THR A 28 -2.87 13.26 2.70
N GLY A 29 -3.30 12.91 1.48
CA GLY A 29 -3.19 11.55 0.96
C GLY A 29 -1.76 11.01 0.98
N LEU A 30 -0.78 11.85 0.60
CA LEU A 30 0.64 11.46 0.60
C LEU A 30 1.14 11.16 2.01
N GLU A 31 0.84 12.02 2.98
CA GLU A 31 1.21 11.79 4.37
C GLU A 31 0.58 10.51 4.93
N ALA A 32 -0.67 10.22 4.56
CA ALA A 32 -1.34 8.99 5.00
C ALA A 32 -0.63 7.72 4.50
N LYS A 33 -0.01 7.76 3.31
CA LYS A 33 0.83 6.67 2.79
C LYS A 33 2.07 6.40 3.66
N PHE A 34 2.52 7.40 4.42
CA PHE A 34 3.64 7.32 5.38
C PHE A 34 3.15 7.34 6.84
N SER A 35 1.93 6.87 7.10
CA SER A 35 1.37 6.72 8.43
C SER A 35 0.86 5.29 8.65
N PHE A 36 1.58 4.52 9.48
CA PHE A 36 1.10 3.19 9.90
C PHE A 36 -0.32 3.22 10.48
N ARG A 37 -0.63 4.25 11.26
CA ARG A 37 -1.95 4.41 11.90
C ARG A 37 -3.05 4.63 10.87
N ALA A 38 -2.81 5.51 9.89
CA ALA A 38 -3.80 5.79 8.85
C ALA A 38 -3.99 4.57 7.94
N VAL A 39 -2.92 3.91 7.50
CA VAL A 39 -3.00 2.73 6.63
C VAL A 39 -3.75 1.57 7.32
N ALA A 40 -3.50 1.34 8.61
CA ALA A 40 -4.24 0.34 9.37
C ALA A 40 -5.74 0.67 9.50
N ALA A 41 -6.07 1.94 9.74
CA ALA A 41 -7.45 2.40 9.76
C ALA A 41 -8.14 2.27 8.40
N MET A 42 -7.47 2.67 7.31
CA MET A 42 -7.96 2.53 5.94
C MET A 42 -8.27 1.07 5.60
N THR A 43 -7.34 0.15 5.93
CA THR A 43 -7.52 -1.28 5.70
C THR A 43 -8.77 -1.82 6.40
N LEU A 44 -9.00 -1.43 7.66
CA LEU A 44 -10.17 -1.87 8.41
C LEU A 44 -11.49 -1.23 7.96
N LEU A 45 -11.42 -0.06 7.34
CA LEU A 45 -12.57 0.58 6.71
C LEU A 45 -12.85 0.06 5.30
N GLY A 46 -12.03 -0.87 4.80
CA GLY A 46 -12.21 -1.52 3.51
C GLY A 46 -11.59 -0.78 2.33
N ASP A 47 -10.73 0.20 2.56
CA ASP A 47 -10.00 0.88 1.49
C ASP A 47 -8.95 -0.06 0.87
N ASP A 48 -8.81 -0.03 -0.45
CA ASP A 48 -7.69 -0.66 -1.15
C ASP A 48 -6.42 0.18 -0.98
N THR A 49 -5.59 -0.18 0.00
CA THR A 49 -4.32 0.52 0.28
C THR A 49 -3.24 0.28 -0.77
N GLY A 50 -3.48 -0.60 -1.75
CA GLY A 50 -2.65 -0.77 -2.94
C GLY A 50 -2.94 0.27 -4.03
N ASP A 51 -4.17 0.81 -4.04
CA ASP A 51 -4.62 1.83 -4.98
C ASP A 51 -4.19 3.23 -4.52
N VAL A 52 -3.53 3.97 -5.42
CA VAL A 52 -3.12 5.35 -5.16
C VAL A 52 -4.33 6.27 -5.04
N ALA A 53 -5.43 5.97 -5.73
CA ALA A 53 -6.65 6.77 -5.68
C ALA A 53 -7.36 6.69 -4.31
N ALA A 54 -7.07 5.68 -3.48
CA ALA A 54 -7.57 5.61 -2.11
C ALA A 54 -6.99 6.69 -1.19
N TYR A 55 -5.83 7.27 -1.56
CA TYR A 55 -5.11 8.26 -0.76
C TYR A 55 -5.48 9.69 -1.17
N THR A 56 -6.66 10.15 -0.77
CA THR A 56 -7.08 11.55 -0.95
C THR A 56 -7.16 12.31 0.37
N SER A 57 -6.99 13.63 0.33
CA SER A 57 -7.12 14.49 1.52
C SER A 57 -8.53 14.40 2.12
N GLU A 58 -9.57 14.31 1.28
CA GLU A 58 -10.96 14.15 1.72
C GLU A 58 -11.15 12.83 2.44
N ARG A 59 -10.52 11.74 1.97
CA ARG A 59 -10.62 10.42 2.62
C ARG A 59 -9.93 10.42 3.98
N VAL A 60 -8.70 10.93 4.03
CA VAL A 60 -7.84 10.97 5.23
C VAL A 60 -8.43 11.86 6.32
N THR A 61 -9.21 12.88 5.95
CA THR A 61 -9.84 13.80 6.90
C THR A 61 -11.21 13.35 7.40
N ARG A 62 -11.79 12.25 6.88
CA ARG A 62 -13.09 11.74 7.37
C ARG A 62 -13.02 11.31 8.84
N ALA A 63 -14.09 11.64 9.59
CA ALA A 63 -14.23 11.33 11.01
C ALA A 63 -13.98 9.84 11.32
N ALA A 64 -14.60 8.92 10.58
CA ALA A 64 -14.44 7.49 10.81
C ALA A 64 -12.97 7.01 10.68
N LEU A 65 -12.19 7.59 9.76
CA LEU A 65 -10.77 7.26 9.61
C LEU A 65 -9.95 7.82 10.77
N ARG A 66 -10.18 9.09 11.13
CA ARG A 66 -9.50 9.74 12.27
C ARG A 66 -9.78 8.99 13.58
N GLU A 67 -11.03 8.69 13.87
CA GLU A 67 -11.44 7.96 15.07
C GLU A 67 -10.79 6.57 15.16
N LEU A 68 -10.66 5.86 14.04
CA LEU A 68 -10.04 4.54 14.04
C LEU A 68 -8.52 4.64 14.10
N ARG A 69 -7.91 5.61 13.40
CA ARG A 69 -6.47 5.94 13.46
C ARG A 69 -6.03 6.21 14.89
N ASP A 70 -6.84 6.96 15.65
CA ASP A 70 -6.52 7.35 17.03
C ASP A 70 -6.57 6.15 18.01
N ARG A 71 -7.21 5.04 17.61
CA ARG A 71 -7.17 3.75 18.34
C ARG A 71 -5.92 2.93 18.03
N VAL A 72 -5.10 3.34 17.06
CA VAL A 72 -3.88 2.62 16.65
C VAL A 72 -2.67 3.16 17.39
N ARG A 73 -1.97 2.28 18.09
CA ARG A 73 -0.66 2.54 18.68
C ARG A 73 0.42 1.78 17.93
N VAL A 74 1.54 2.44 17.68
CA VAL A 74 2.67 1.87 16.94
C VAL A 74 3.87 1.90 17.86
N THR A 75 4.56 0.76 18.00
CA THR A 75 5.76 0.60 18.80
C THR A 75 6.89 0.02 17.96
N GLY A 76 8.10 0.50 18.21
CA GLY A 76 9.32 -0.01 17.58
C GLY A 76 9.85 -1.21 18.35
N ARG A 77 10.33 -2.21 17.61
CA ARG A 77 11.01 -3.39 18.11
C ARG A 77 12.29 -3.64 17.33
N ASP A 78 13.41 -3.74 18.04
CA ASP A 78 14.73 -3.93 17.43
C ASP A 78 14.99 -5.39 17.02
N ASP A 79 14.21 -6.33 17.57
CA ASP A 79 14.29 -7.76 17.24
C ASP A 79 13.46 -8.14 16.00
N LEU A 80 12.64 -7.21 15.47
CA LEU A 80 11.90 -7.43 14.23
C LEU A 80 12.74 -7.02 13.02
N ARG A 81 12.92 -7.97 12.09
CA ARG A 81 13.52 -7.71 10.78
C ARG A 81 12.64 -6.84 9.90
N HIS A 82 13.26 -6.17 8.93
CA HIS A 82 12.55 -5.34 7.96
C HIS A 82 11.41 -6.11 7.26
N GLY A 83 10.26 -5.46 7.09
CA GLY A 83 9.09 -6.05 6.43
C GLY A 83 8.24 -6.98 7.30
N ARG A 84 8.57 -7.15 8.58
CA ARG A 84 7.73 -7.85 9.56
C ARG A 84 6.88 -6.88 10.36
N CYS A 85 5.69 -7.30 10.77
CA CYS A 85 4.82 -6.57 11.67
C CYS A 85 4.06 -7.56 12.57
N VAL A 86 3.87 -7.23 13.84
CA VAL A 86 2.93 -7.92 14.71
C VAL A 86 1.77 -6.99 14.99
N THR A 87 0.56 -7.45 14.70
CA THR A 87 -0.67 -6.69 14.89
C THR A 87 -1.51 -7.37 15.96
N THR A 88 -1.91 -6.60 16.95
CA THR A 88 -2.90 -7.00 17.94
C THR A 88 -4.13 -6.12 17.81
N VAL A 89 -5.32 -6.73 17.76
CA VAL A 89 -6.61 -6.05 17.79
C VAL A 89 -7.38 -6.47 19.03
N GLU A 90 -7.82 -5.49 19.82
CA GLU A 90 -8.72 -5.67 20.95
C GLU A 90 -10.11 -5.16 20.55
N LEU A 91 -11.15 -5.97 20.77
CA LEU A 91 -12.54 -5.61 20.55
C LEU A 91 -13.18 -5.03 21.81
N HIS A 92 -14.29 -4.32 21.64
CA HIS A 92 -15.07 -3.78 22.76
C HIS A 92 -15.67 -4.88 23.67
N ASP A 93 -15.86 -6.09 23.16
CA ASP A 93 -16.32 -7.26 23.93
C ASP A 93 -15.19 -7.97 24.71
N GLY A 94 -13.97 -7.44 24.66
CA GLY A 94 -12.80 -7.96 25.36
C GLY A 94 -12.03 -9.05 24.60
N ARG A 95 -12.52 -9.54 23.46
CA ARG A 95 -11.76 -10.48 22.63
C ARG A 95 -10.52 -9.80 22.06
N ARG A 96 -9.42 -10.57 21.98
CA ARG A 96 -8.13 -10.12 21.46
C ARG A 96 -7.64 -11.07 20.38
N PHE A 97 -7.18 -10.51 19.26
CA PHE A 97 -6.61 -11.24 18.14
C PHE A 97 -5.20 -10.73 17.89
N THR A 98 -4.25 -11.64 17.71
CA THR A 98 -2.87 -11.29 17.37
C THR A 98 -2.45 -12.08 16.14
N ALA A 99 -1.84 -11.38 15.18
CA ALA A 99 -1.30 -11.95 13.97
C ALA A 99 0.06 -11.33 13.66
N SER A 100 0.96 -12.09 13.04
CA SER A 100 2.20 -11.57 12.50
C SER A 100 2.18 -11.67 10.99
N SER A 101 2.59 -10.60 10.30
CA SER A 101 2.78 -10.58 8.86
C SER A 101 4.24 -10.32 8.53
N GLU A 102 4.65 -10.84 7.38
CA GLU A 102 5.99 -10.66 6.83
C GLU A 102 5.88 -10.58 5.31
N ARG A 103 6.66 -9.68 4.71
CA ARG A 103 6.88 -9.73 3.26
C ARG A 103 7.80 -10.90 2.89
N PRO A 104 7.40 -11.80 1.98
CA PRO A 104 8.26 -12.86 1.50
C PRO A 104 9.55 -12.28 0.91
N SER A 105 10.70 -12.82 1.29
CA SER A 105 11.99 -12.39 0.74
C SER A 105 12.16 -12.77 -0.73
N HIS A 106 11.49 -13.85 -1.16
CA HIS A 106 11.50 -14.37 -2.52
C HIS A 106 10.08 -14.83 -2.88
N PRO A 107 9.19 -13.93 -3.34
CA PRO A 107 7.91 -14.35 -3.90
C PRO A 107 8.15 -15.22 -5.15
N ASP A 108 7.20 -16.10 -5.47
CA ASP A 108 7.23 -16.84 -6.74
C ASP A 108 7.31 -15.82 -7.90
N PRO A 109 8.29 -15.94 -8.81
CA PRO A 109 8.40 -15.05 -9.95
C PRO A 109 7.12 -14.92 -10.78
N ALA A 110 6.30 -15.97 -10.88
CA ALA A 110 5.02 -15.92 -11.61
C ALA A 110 3.99 -15.07 -10.87
N GLU A 111 3.78 -15.32 -9.57
CA GLU A 111 2.87 -14.54 -8.73
C GLU A 111 3.30 -13.07 -8.64
N GLN A 112 4.61 -12.82 -8.54
CA GLN A 112 5.16 -11.48 -8.54
C GLN A 112 4.89 -10.77 -9.86
N ARG A 113 5.11 -11.43 -11.00
CA ARG A 113 4.81 -10.85 -12.33
C ARG A 113 3.34 -10.49 -12.45
N GLU A 114 2.44 -11.37 -12.04
CA GLU A 114 1.01 -11.10 -12.11
C GLU A 114 0.62 -9.89 -11.24
N THR A 115 1.10 -9.84 -10.00
CA THR A 115 0.83 -8.73 -9.07
C THR A 115 1.38 -7.41 -9.59
N VAL A 116 2.61 -7.41 -10.12
CA VAL A 116 3.24 -6.22 -10.70
C VAL A 116 2.52 -5.78 -11.96
N ALA A 117 2.10 -6.71 -12.83
CA ALA A 117 1.35 -6.39 -14.04
C ALA A 117 0.00 -5.75 -13.73
N LYS A 118 -0.75 -6.29 -12.76
CA LYS A 118 -2.02 -5.68 -12.30
C LYS A 118 -1.82 -4.23 -11.86
N LYS A 119 -0.79 -3.97 -11.05
CA LYS A 119 -0.43 -2.62 -10.60
C LYS A 119 0.04 -1.72 -11.73
N TYR A 120 0.77 -2.26 -12.70
CA TYR A 120 1.18 -1.51 -13.88
C TYR A 120 -0.06 -1.02 -14.65
N PHE A 121 -1.01 -1.90 -14.95
CA PHE A 121 -2.20 -1.53 -15.72
C PHE A 121 -3.08 -0.52 -14.96
N SER A 122 -3.25 -0.68 -13.65
CA SER A 122 -4.01 0.29 -12.85
C SER A 122 -3.41 1.70 -12.85
N LEU A 123 -2.10 1.84 -13.10
CA LEU A 123 -1.40 3.13 -13.15
C LEU A 123 -1.28 3.69 -14.56
N VAL A 124 -1.11 2.83 -15.57
CA VAL A 124 -0.74 3.26 -16.92
C VAL A 124 -1.94 3.36 -17.85
N GLU A 125 -2.95 2.49 -17.73
CA GLU A 125 -4.16 2.57 -18.56
C GLU A 125 -4.91 3.90 -18.43
N PRO A 126 -5.07 4.51 -17.24
CA PRO A 126 -5.74 5.81 -17.10
C PRO A 126 -4.99 6.97 -17.79
N VAL A 127 -3.70 6.80 -18.09
CA VAL A 127 -2.83 7.85 -18.65
C VAL A 127 -2.61 7.67 -20.14
N LEU A 128 -2.27 6.44 -20.58
CA LEU A 128 -1.91 6.14 -21.97
C LEU A 128 -3.06 5.47 -22.75
N GLY A 129 -4.13 5.08 -22.08
CA GLY A 129 -5.18 4.25 -22.67
C GLY A 129 -4.79 2.78 -22.74
N TRP A 130 -5.81 1.93 -22.95
CA TRP A 130 -5.68 0.48 -22.89
C TRP A 130 -4.66 -0.08 -23.90
N GLU A 131 -4.77 0.30 -25.17
CA GLU A 131 -3.94 -0.26 -26.24
C GLU A 131 -2.45 0.04 -26.05
N GLN A 132 -2.11 1.31 -25.81
CA GLN A 132 -0.73 1.74 -25.62
C GLN A 132 -0.11 1.16 -24.34
N ALA A 133 -0.88 1.05 -23.25
CA ALA A 133 -0.41 0.45 -22.01
C ALA A 133 -0.07 -1.04 -22.17
N HIS A 134 -0.91 -1.81 -22.87
CA HIS A 134 -0.70 -3.24 -23.13
C HIS A 134 0.47 -3.48 -24.07
N GLU A 135 0.60 -2.68 -25.12
CA GLU A 135 1.75 -2.75 -26.02
C GLU A 135 3.05 -2.46 -25.27
N LEU A 136 3.10 -1.36 -24.50
CA LEU A 136 4.27 -1.00 -23.70
C LEU A 136 4.66 -2.11 -22.72
N HIS A 137 3.69 -2.71 -22.03
CA HIS A 137 3.92 -3.84 -21.12
C HIS A 137 4.58 -5.03 -21.85
N GLN A 138 4.04 -5.43 -23.01
CA GLN A 138 4.61 -6.52 -23.80
C GLN A 138 6.05 -6.21 -24.26
N ARG A 139 6.34 -4.96 -24.62
CA ARG A 139 7.70 -4.57 -25.04
C ARG A 139 8.70 -4.63 -23.89
N VAL A 140 8.30 -4.19 -22.68
CA VAL A 140 9.12 -4.29 -21.47
C VAL A 140 9.35 -5.75 -21.07
N MET A 141 8.33 -6.61 -21.17
CA MET A 141 8.45 -8.04 -20.83
C MET A 141 9.28 -8.87 -21.82
N SER A 142 9.62 -8.29 -22.98
CA SER A 142 10.45 -8.92 -24.02
C SER A 142 11.76 -8.15 -24.25
N LEU A 143 12.18 -7.33 -23.28
CA LEU A 143 13.32 -6.41 -23.41
C LEU A 143 14.61 -7.13 -23.78
N GLU A 144 14.85 -8.32 -23.24
CA GLU A 144 16.03 -9.15 -23.51
C GLU A 144 16.17 -9.60 -24.97
N ARG A 145 15.08 -9.55 -25.74
CA ARG A 145 15.04 -9.91 -27.16
C ARG A 145 15.10 -8.69 -28.09
N ARG A 146 15.30 -7.48 -27.54
CA ARG A 146 15.29 -6.23 -28.31
C ARG A 146 16.68 -5.64 -28.44
N HIS A 147 16.98 -5.15 -29.64
CA HIS A 147 18.25 -4.48 -29.94
C HIS A 147 18.27 -3.00 -29.49
N THR A 148 17.11 -2.41 -29.19
CA THR A 148 16.99 -1.01 -28.76
C THR A 148 15.77 -0.81 -27.84
N VAL A 149 15.89 0.16 -26.93
CA VAL A 149 14.81 0.63 -26.06
C VAL A 149 14.00 1.77 -26.65
N GLN A 150 14.38 2.32 -27.82
CA GLN A 150 13.74 3.51 -28.40
C GLN A 150 12.23 3.35 -28.49
N SER A 151 11.75 2.21 -28.98
CA SER A 151 10.32 1.97 -29.11
C SER A 151 9.56 1.85 -27.79
N ILE A 152 10.24 1.55 -26.68
CA ILE A 152 9.65 1.58 -25.33
C ILE A 152 9.53 3.03 -24.88
N ILE A 153 10.56 3.84 -25.14
CA ILE A 153 10.55 5.26 -24.84
C ILE A 153 9.43 5.95 -25.61
N ASP A 154 9.31 5.71 -26.91
CA ASP A 154 8.28 6.32 -27.76
C ASP A 154 6.86 5.98 -27.26
N LEU A 155 6.63 4.74 -26.85
CA LEU A 155 5.34 4.31 -26.28
C LEU A 155 5.09 4.81 -24.86
N SER A 156 6.12 5.24 -24.13
CA SER A 156 5.95 5.81 -22.79
C SER A 156 5.53 7.28 -22.80
N MET A 157 5.65 7.94 -23.95
CA MET A 157 5.28 9.34 -24.10
C MET A 157 3.76 9.47 -24.27
N MET A 158 3.17 10.43 -23.55
CA MET A 158 1.79 10.83 -23.79
C MET A 158 1.69 11.38 -25.21
N LYS A 159 0.71 10.91 -25.98
CA LYS A 159 0.36 11.59 -27.23
C LYS A 159 -0.07 13.01 -26.86
N GLY A 160 0.59 14.00 -27.45
CA GLY A 160 0.26 15.40 -27.24
C GLY A 160 -1.20 15.69 -27.55
N PRO A 161 -1.74 16.82 -27.04
CA PRO A 161 -3.12 17.24 -27.33
C PRO A 161 -3.40 17.36 -28.83
#